data_AF-A0A3B5QU47-F1
#
_entry.id   AF-A0A3B5QU47-F1
#
_cell.length_a   1.000
_cell.length_b   1.000
_cell.length_c   1.000
_cell.angle_alpha   90.00
_cell.angle_beta   90.00
_cell.angle_gamma   90.00
#
_symmetry.space_group_name_H-M   'P 1'
#
loop_
_entity.id
_entity.type
_entity.pdbx_description
1 polymer ?
#
loop_
_entity_poly.entity_id
_entity_poly.type
_entity_poly.pdbx_seq_one_letter_code
_entity_poly.pdbx_strand_id
1 'polypeptide(L)'
;MAVRHYTLDINLSTPVDSTSVVPGLLSIFHEQELSETIHDTNGHGYLATFVGKNGRLVVLRVHSHGLVTIDLQCHEDDNIAQLDNLLNALEKKLKVLLNGNITRIKRLPVLVRGAKVDRYWPTADGRLVEYDIDEVVYEEDSAYQNIKILHSRQYGNILVLDGDVNLAESDLAYTQAITGNGRENYAGKEVLILGGGDGGILAELVKQKPKMVTMVEIDQKVIDGCKMYMRRTCGNTLDKLRGDCYQILIEDCVPLLKKYVQEGRTFDYVINDLTAIPISTSPEEDSMWEFLRLILDLSVRVLHPKGKYFTQGNSVNLKEALSLYEEQLGRLSCPVDFRKEVVCVPSYLEQWVFYTAWKK
;
A
#
# COMPACT_ATOMS: atom_id res chain seq x y z
N MET A 1 19.88 -9.83 -7.88
CA MET A 1 20.11 -11.16 -7.29
C MET A 1 18.96 -11.40 -6.34
N ALA A 2 17.97 -12.14 -6.79
CA ALA A 2 16.81 -12.49 -6.00
C ALA A 2 16.83 -13.96 -5.57
N VAL A 3 16.15 -14.25 -4.47
CA VAL A 3 15.96 -15.59 -3.93
C VAL A 3 14.47 -15.91 -3.99
N ARG A 4 14.13 -17.08 -4.53
CA ARG A 4 12.78 -17.63 -4.44
C ARG A 4 12.64 -18.47 -3.18
N HIS A 5 11.63 -18.19 -2.38
CA HIS A 5 11.33 -18.88 -1.12
C HIS A 5 9.97 -19.55 -1.22
N TYR A 6 9.98 -20.88 -1.29
CA TYR A 6 8.80 -21.73 -1.33
C TYR A 6 8.49 -22.27 0.05
N THR A 7 7.20 -22.38 0.38
CA THR A 7 6.74 -22.96 1.64
C THR A 7 5.71 -24.06 1.41
N LEU A 8 5.76 -25.08 2.27
CA LEU A 8 4.77 -26.15 2.33
C LEU A 8 4.51 -26.54 3.79
N ASP A 9 3.26 -26.39 4.22
CA ASP A 9 2.82 -26.70 5.57
C ASP A 9 1.87 -27.90 5.56
N ILE A 10 2.09 -28.84 6.48
CA ILE A 10 1.26 -30.04 6.66
C ILE A 10 0.86 -30.14 8.14
N ASN A 11 -0.43 -29.99 8.39
CA ASN A 11 -1.03 -30.19 9.70
C ASN A 11 -1.48 -31.64 9.85
N LEU A 12 -1.28 -32.18 11.04
CA LEU A 12 -1.51 -33.57 11.38
C LEU A 12 -2.50 -33.68 12.54
N SER A 13 -3.25 -34.77 12.59
CA SER A 13 -4.23 -35.05 13.66
C SER A 13 -3.56 -35.50 14.96
N THR A 14 -2.41 -36.16 14.85
CA THR A 14 -1.56 -36.59 15.97
C THR A 14 -0.09 -36.29 15.67
N PRO A 15 0.74 -36.03 16.70
CA PRO A 15 2.18 -35.93 16.53
C PRO A 15 2.75 -37.18 15.84
N VAL A 16 3.69 -36.98 14.94
CA VAL A 16 4.39 -38.06 14.24
C VAL A 16 5.76 -38.28 14.81
N ASP A 17 6.16 -39.55 14.87
CA ASP A 17 7.52 -39.91 15.21
C ASP A 17 8.46 -39.44 14.11
N SER A 18 9.19 -38.39 14.43
CA SER A 18 10.19 -37.73 13.61
C SER A 18 11.34 -38.65 13.18
N THR A 19 11.62 -39.72 13.92
CA THR A 19 12.62 -40.73 13.54
C THR A 19 12.20 -41.55 12.33
N SER A 20 10.90 -41.56 11.99
CA SER A 20 10.36 -42.22 10.78
C SER A 20 10.19 -41.25 9.60
N VAL A 21 9.78 -40.01 9.87
CA VAL A 21 9.47 -39.01 8.84
C VAL A 21 10.73 -38.47 8.16
N VAL A 22 11.76 -38.13 8.93
CA VAL A 22 12.99 -37.54 8.37
C VAL A 22 13.72 -38.54 7.45
N PRO A 23 14.02 -39.79 7.87
CA PRO A 23 14.62 -40.79 6.97
C PRO A 23 13.75 -41.11 5.75
N GLY A 24 12.43 -41.13 5.93
CA GLY A 24 11.48 -41.32 4.84
C GLY A 24 11.60 -40.24 3.75
N LEU A 25 12.04 -39.03 4.08
CA LEU A 25 12.19 -37.92 3.13
C LEU A 25 13.61 -37.79 2.55
N LEU A 26 14.63 -38.35 3.22
CA LEU A 26 16.03 -38.26 2.79
C LEU A 26 16.25 -38.65 1.33
N SER A 27 15.60 -39.72 0.85
CA SER A 27 15.85 -40.18 -0.53
C SER A 27 15.49 -39.13 -1.59
N ILE A 28 14.51 -38.24 -1.35
CA ILE A 28 14.18 -37.16 -2.29
C ILE A 28 15.33 -36.18 -2.39
N PHE A 29 15.93 -35.83 -1.25
CA PHE A 29 16.98 -34.83 -1.19
C PHE A 29 18.34 -35.39 -1.61
N HIS A 30 18.58 -36.68 -1.36
CA HIS A 30 19.75 -37.41 -1.85
C HIS A 30 19.73 -37.57 -3.38
N GLU A 31 18.57 -37.83 -3.98
CA GLU A 31 18.38 -37.80 -5.45
C GLU A 31 18.68 -36.43 -6.07
N GLN A 32 18.76 -35.37 -5.26
CA GLN A 32 19.10 -34.00 -5.66
C GLN A 32 20.51 -33.58 -5.22
N GLU A 33 21.34 -34.52 -4.78
CA GLU A 33 22.72 -34.28 -4.31
C GLU A 33 22.82 -33.25 -3.17
N LEU A 34 21.79 -33.16 -2.31
CA LEU A 34 21.81 -32.27 -1.15
C LEU A 34 22.46 -32.96 0.06
N SER A 35 23.34 -32.24 0.76
CA SER A 35 23.95 -32.71 2.01
C SER A 35 23.08 -32.37 3.20
N GLU A 36 22.77 -33.34 4.05
CA GLU A 36 21.90 -33.15 5.21
C GLU A 36 22.65 -32.80 6.51
N THR A 37 21.99 -32.05 7.38
CA THR A 37 22.31 -31.92 8.80
C THR A 37 21.02 -32.03 9.59
N ILE A 38 20.95 -32.97 10.52
CA ILE A 38 19.74 -33.26 11.32
C ILE A 38 20.03 -32.89 12.77
N HIS A 39 19.12 -32.12 13.36
CA HIS A 39 19.19 -31.67 14.74
C HIS A 39 17.91 -32.06 15.50
N ASP A 40 18.05 -32.88 16.54
CA ASP A 40 17.00 -33.14 17.52
C ASP A 40 16.88 -31.92 18.46
N THR A 41 15.67 -31.35 18.56
CA THR A 41 15.42 -30.17 19.39
C THR A 41 14.93 -30.50 20.80
N ASN A 42 15.38 -31.63 21.38
CA ASN A 42 15.17 -32.00 22.78
C ASN A 42 13.70 -31.94 23.21
N GLY A 43 12.83 -32.66 22.49
CA GLY A 43 11.38 -32.72 22.76
C GLY A 43 10.54 -31.68 22.00
N HIS A 44 11.16 -30.73 21.29
CA HIS A 44 10.47 -29.79 20.41
C HIS A 44 10.36 -30.27 18.96
N GLY A 45 10.71 -31.53 18.70
CA GLY A 45 10.73 -32.13 17.36
C GLY A 45 12.10 -32.04 16.71
N TYR A 46 12.14 -32.01 15.37
CA TYR A 46 13.36 -32.19 14.57
C TYR A 46 13.51 -31.08 13.54
N LEU A 47 14.75 -30.69 13.29
CA LEU A 47 15.13 -29.77 12.23
C LEU A 47 16.11 -30.51 11.31
N ALA A 48 15.77 -30.63 10.03
CA ALA A 48 16.68 -31.15 9.02
C ALA A 48 16.96 -30.07 7.99
N THR A 49 18.24 -29.77 7.78
CA THR A 49 18.71 -28.81 6.79
C THR A 49 19.37 -29.58 5.66
N PHE A 50 19.04 -29.24 4.42
CA PHE A 50 19.63 -29.83 3.22
C PHE A 50 20.26 -28.72 2.39
N VAL A 51 21.55 -28.84 2.10
CA VAL A 51 22.31 -27.83 1.37
C VAL A 51 22.88 -28.42 0.08
N GLY A 52 22.57 -27.77 -1.04
CA GLY A 52 23.08 -28.13 -2.36
C GLY A 52 24.31 -27.31 -2.73
N LYS A 53 25.18 -27.86 -3.58
CA LYS A 53 26.38 -27.15 -4.09
C LYS A 53 26.04 -25.89 -4.90
N ASN A 54 24.82 -25.81 -5.44
CA ASN A 54 24.29 -24.64 -6.13
C ASN A 54 23.74 -23.56 -5.17
N GLY A 55 23.96 -23.69 -3.86
CA GLY A 55 23.44 -22.75 -2.86
C GLY A 55 21.96 -22.95 -2.51
N ARG A 56 21.31 -23.99 -3.04
CA ARG A 56 19.94 -24.35 -2.66
C ARG A 56 19.91 -24.78 -1.19
N LEU A 57 18.91 -24.29 -0.47
CA LEU A 57 18.68 -24.62 0.93
C LEU A 57 17.26 -25.17 1.07
N VAL A 58 17.12 -26.35 1.68
CA VAL A 58 15.84 -26.85 2.16
C VAL A 58 15.90 -26.97 3.67
N VAL A 59 14.89 -26.46 4.35
CA VAL A 59 14.69 -26.66 5.79
C VAL A 59 13.41 -27.44 5.97
N LEU A 60 13.51 -28.62 6.57
CA LEU A 60 12.39 -29.43 7.01
C LEU A 60 12.29 -29.34 8.53
N ARG A 61 11.13 -28.88 9.02
CA ARG A 61 10.83 -28.82 10.44
C ARG A 61 9.69 -29.78 10.75
N VAL A 62 9.93 -30.73 11.64
CA VAL A 62 8.89 -31.63 12.19
C VAL A 62 8.67 -31.20 13.63
N HIS A 63 7.53 -30.57 13.90
CA HIS A 63 7.16 -30.12 15.26
C HIS A 63 6.54 -31.26 16.06
N SER A 64 6.82 -31.29 17.37
CA SER A 64 6.26 -32.28 18.31
C SER A 64 4.74 -32.18 18.51
N HIS A 65 4.08 -31.15 17.96
CA HIS A 65 2.65 -30.90 18.10
C HIS A 65 1.87 -31.06 16.80
N GLY A 66 2.31 -31.93 15.90
CA GLY A 66 1.53 -32.31 14.71
C GLY A 66 1.59 -31.30 13.56
N LEU A 67 2.74 -30.64 13.37
CA LEU A 67 2.99 -29.75 12.24
C LEU A 67 4.30 -30.14 11.56
N VAL A 68 4.30 -30.22 10.23
CA VAL A 68 5.50 -30.33 9.42
C VAL A 68 5.56 -29.13 8.48
N THR A 69 6.64 -28.36 8.51
CA THR A 69 6.88 -27.26 7.57
C THR A 69 8.12 -27.53 6.75
N ILE A 70 8.08 -27.08 5.49
CA ILE A 70 9.20 -27.13 4.58
C ILE A 70 9.39 -25.75 3.97
N ASP A 71 10.61 -25.26 4.07
CA ASP A 71 11.08 -24.06 3.42
C ASP A 71 12.12 -24.45 2.37
N LEU A 72 11.97 -23.99 1.14
CA LEU A 72 12.96 -24.17 0.09
C LEU A 72 13.36 -22.81 -0.46
N GLN A 73 14.65 -22.52 -0.40
CA GLN A 73 15.27 -21.33 -0.97
C GLN A 73 16.18 -21.70 -2.14
N CYS A 74 16.03 -20.99 -3.25
CA CYS A 74 16.87 -21.15 -4.43
C CYS A 74 17.12 -19.82 -5.12
N HIS A 75 18.15 -19.78 -5.98
CA HIS A 75 18.43 -18.62 -6.82
C HIS A 75 17.29 -18.38 -7.82
N GLU A 76 17.10 -17.14 -8.26
CA GLU A 76 16.09 -16.80 -9.28
C GLU A 76 16.38 -17.41 -10.66
N ASP A 77 17.62 -17.80 -10.92
CA ASP A 77 18.02 -18.44 -12.19
C ASP A 77 17.81 -19.97 -12.18
N ASP A 78 17.46 -20.55 -11.03
CA ASP A 78 17.16 -21.99 -10.94
C ASP A 78 15.95 -22.33 -11.82
N ASN A 79 16.01 -23.51 -12.47
CA ASN A 79 14.96 -24.00 -13.34
C ASN A 79 13.65 -24.26 -12.55
N ILE A 80 12.64 -23.42 -12.79
CA ILE A 80 11.35 -23.47 -12.11
C ILE A 80 10.65 -24.82 -12.28
N ALA A 81 10.69 -25.42 -13.48
CA ALA A 81 10.02 -26.70 -13.73
C ALA A 81 10.65 -27.85 -12.93
N GLN A 82 11.98 -27.86 -12.79
CA GLN A 82 12.66 -28.83 -11.93
C GLN A 82 12.27 -28.65 -10.46
N LEU A 83 12.12 -27.41 -10.03
CA LEU A 83 11.77 -27.09 -8.65
C LEU A 83 10.30 -27.42 -8.31
N ASP A 84 9.38 -27.16 -9.22
CA ASP A 84 8.00 -27.59 -9.08
C ASP A 84 7.88 -29.11 -9.04
N ASN A 85 8.66 -29.82 -9.86
CA ASN A 85 8.73 -31.28 -9.81
C ASN A 85 9.25 -31.77 -8.44
N LEU A 86 10.28 -31.14 -7.88
CA LEU A 86 10.80 -31.47 -6.54
C LEU A 86 9.74 -31.25 -5.46
N LEU A 87 9.06 -30.10 -5.44
CA LEU A 87 8.00 -29.80 -4.47
C LEU A 87 6.81 -30.77 -4.61
N ASN A 88 6.43 -31.12 -5.85
CA ASN A 88 5.36 -32.09 -6.11
C ASN A 88 5.75 -33.51 -5.65
N ALA A 89 7.00 -33.93 -5.89
CA ALA A 89 7.51 -35.21 -5.41
C ALA A 89 7.54 -35.27 -3.88
N LEU A 90 7.96 -34.16 -3.24
CA LEU A 90 7.99 -34.00 -1.80
C LEU A 90 6.60 -34.10 -1.17
N GLU A 91 5.64 -33.36 -1.72
CA GLU A 91 4.24 -33.41 -1.28
C GLU A 91 3.65 -34.82 -1.45
N LYS A 92 3.90 -35.47 -2.59
CA LYS A 92 3.43 -36.84 -2.86
C LYS A 92 4.00 -37.83 -1.83
N LYS A 93 5.29 -37.73 -1.51
CA LYS A 93 5.92 -38.64 -0.55
C LYS A 93 5.47 -38.38 0.88
N LEU A 94 5.29 -37.11 1.27
CA LEU A 94 4.73 -36.74 2.56
C LEU A 94 3.31 -37.29 2.74
N LYS A 95 2.48 -37.23 1.69
CA LYS A 95 1.14 -37.84 1.70
C LYS A 95 1.19 -39.35 1.95
N VAL A 96 2.19 -40.05 1.42
CA VAL A 96 2.38 -41.49 1.64
C VAL A 96 2.89 -41.76 3.06
N LEU A 97 3.89 -41.02 3.54
CA LEU A 97 4.50 -41.22 4.86
C LEU A 97 3.55 -40.87 6.01
N LEU A 98 2.72 -39.84 5.82
CA LEU A 98 1.82 -39.30 6.83
C LEU A 98 0.37 -39.74 6.60
N ASN A 99 0.18 -40.81 5.82
CA ASN A 99 -1.13 -41.26 5.36
C ASN A 99 -2.09 -41.51 6.54
N GLY A 100 -3.33 -41.02 6.41
CA GLY A 100 -4.36 -41.11 7.45
C GLY A 100 -4.19 -40.13 8.62
N ASN A 101 -3.08 -39.38 8.69
CA ASN A 101 -2.83 -38.41 9.77
C ASN A 101 -2.95 -36.94 9.29
N ILE A 102 -2.89 -36.67 7.99
CA ILE A 102 -2.96 -35.29 7.46
C ILE A 102 -4.38 -34.71 7.60
N THR A 103 -4.48 -33.56 8.26
CA THR A 103 -5.74 -32.78 8.35
C THR A 103 -5.78 -31.64 7.34
N ARG A 104 -4.62 -31.04 7.01
CA ARG A 104 -4.52 -29.93 6.06
C ARG A 104 -3.14 -29.84 5.44
N ILE A 105 -3.10 -29.54 4.14
CA ILE A 105 -1.88 -29.16 3.42
C ILE A 105 -2.06 -27.73 2.91
N LYS A 106 -1.04 -26.88 3.05
CA LYS A 106 -1.02 -25.51 2.53
C LYS A 106 0.29 -25.25 1.81
N ARG A 107 0.21 -24.90 0.53
CA ARG A 107 1.31 -24.40 -0.28
C ARG A 107 0.94 -22.98 -0.71
N LEU A 108 1.73 -21.98 -0.30
CA LEU A 108 1.53 -20.59 -0.70
C LEU A 108 2.24 -20.32 -2.04
N PRO A 109 1.87 -19.25 -2.76
CA PRO A 109 2.71 -18.71 -3.82
C PRO A 109 4.13 -18.45 -3.33
N VAL A 110 5.09 -18.60 -4.23
CA VAL A 110 6.50 -18.35 -3.94
C VAL A 110 6.73 -16.88 -3.59
N LEU A 111 7.49 -16.62 -2.52
CA LEU A 111 7.95 -15.28 -2.21
C LEU A 111 9.29 -15.02 -2.90
N VAL A 112 9.41 -13.91 -3.61
CA VAL A 112 10.65 -13.50 -4.27
C VAL A 112 11.31 -12.41 -3.43
N ARG A 113 12.49 -12.69 -2.90
CA ARG A 113 13.20 -11.85 -1.93
C ARG A 113 14.40 -11.18 -2.61
N GLY A 114 14.54 -9.86 -2.46
CA GLY A 114 15.62 -9.10 -3.10
C GLY A 114 15.46 -8.96 -4.62
N ALA A 115 14.22 -9.08 -5.12
CA ALA A 115 13.91 -8.84 -6.51
C ALA A 115 14.18 -7.37 -6.89
N LYS A 116 14.58 -7.13 -8.14
CA LYS A 116 14.70 -5.77 -8.66
C LYS A 116 13.34 -5.06 -8.74
N VAL A 117 12.30 -5.82 -9.02
CA VAL A 117 10.92 -5.36 -9.04
C VAL A 117 10.24 -5.88 -7.78
N ASP A 118 10.00 -5.00 -6.82
CA ASP A 118 9.28 -5.36 -5.60
C ASP A 118 7.78 -5.43 -5.86
N ARG A 119 7.18 -6.54 -5.43
CA ARG A 119 5.76 -6.88 -5.63
C ARG A 119 4.99 -6.87 -4.31
N TYR A 120 5.68 -6.72 -3.18
CA TYR A 120 5.09 -6.91 -1.86
C TYR A 120 4.93 -5.56 -1.16
N TRP A 121 3.73 -4.99 -1.25
CA TRP A 121 3.38 -3.70 -0.65
C TRP A 121 2.29 -3.93 0.40
N PRO A 122 2.65 -4.12 1.69
CA PRO A 122 1.69 -4.40 2.74
C PRO A 122 0.61 -3.33 2.87
N THR A 123 -0.58 -3.74 3.26
CA THR A 123 -1.73 -2.84 3.47
C THR A 123 -1.53 -2.00 4.73
N ALA A 124 -2.33 -0.95 4.90
CA ALA A 124 -2.25 -0.06 6.07
C ALA A 124 -2.51 -0.82 7.40
N ASP A 125 -3.32 -1.88 7.36
CA ASP A 125 -3.56 -2.79 8.50
C ASP A 125 -2.53 -3.93 8.63
N GLY A 126 -1.42 -3.88 7.88
CA GLY A 126 -0.26 -4.76 8.04
C GLY A 126 -0.39 -6.15 7.41
N ARG A 127 -1.31 -6.35 6.47
CA ARG A 127 -1.43 -7.63 5.75
C ARG A 127 -0.42 -7.71 4.62
N LEU A 128 0.22 -8.87 4.47
CA LEU A 128 1.05 -9.17 3.31
C LEU A 128 0.15 -9.37 2.09
N VAL A 129 0.36 -8.55 1.07
CA VAL A 129 -0.28 -8.67 -0.24
C VAL A 129 0.78 -8.63 -1.33
N GLU A 130 0.53 -9.35 -2.42
CA GLU A 130 1.38 -9.36 -3.61
C GLU A 130 0.61 -8.71 -4.76
N TYR A 131 1.22 -7.73 -5.41
CA TYR A 131 0.71 -7.09 -6.63
C TYR A 131 1.27 -7.78 -7.87
N ASP A 132 0.56 -7.65 -8.98
CA ASP A 132 0.97 -8.11 -10.32
C ASP A 132 1.92 -7.13 -11.02
N ILE A 133 2.91 -6.59 -10.29
CA ILE A 133 3.88 -5.62 -10.79
C ILE A 133 4.95 -6.31 -11.63
N ASP A 134 5.19 -5.81 -12.84
CA ASP A 134 6.21 -6.33 -13.75
C ASP A 134 7.30 -5.31 -14.14
N GLU A 135 7.14 -4.03 -13.81
CA GLU A 135 8.13 -3.00 -14.10
C GLU A 135 8.21 -1.91 -13.02
N VAL A 136 9.44 -1.47 -12.71
CA VAL A 136 9.70 -0.21 -12.01
C VAL A 136 9.82 0.87 -13.08
N VAL A 137 8.78 1.67 -13.26
CA VAL A 137 8.68 2.70 -14.32
C VAL A 137 9.46 3.96 -13.94
N TYR A 138 9.41 4.31 -12.67
CA TYR A 138 10.10 5.48 -12.11
C TYR A 138 10.45 5.20 -10.65
N GLU A 139 11.64 5.61 -10.23
CA GLU A 139 12.09 5.58 -8.85
C GLU A 139 13.08 6.71 -8.61
N GLU A 140 12.75 7.62 -7.70
CA GLU A 140 13.61 8.75 -7.36
C GLU A 140 13.35 9.23 -5.93
N ASP A 141 14.41 9.64 -5.23
CA ASP A 141 14.29 10.35 -3.96
C ASP A 141 14.20 11.87 -4.23
N SER A 142 13.17 12.52 -3.69
CA SER A 142 13.06 13.98 -3.67
C SER A 142 13.68 14.56 -2.40
N ALA A 143 13.55 15.87 -2.21
CA ALA A 143 13.92 16.49 -0.93
C ALA A 143 12.95 16.12 0.21
N TYR A 144 11.82 15.50 -0.11
CA TYR A 144 10.70 15.28 0.79
C TYR A 144 10.40 13.80 1.04
N GLN A 145 10.48 12.96 0.01
CA GLN A 145 10.03 11.57 0.07
C GLN A 145 10.66 10.70 -1.03
N ASN A 146 10.61 9.39 -0.85
CA ASN A 146 10.86 8.42 -1.90
C ASN A 146 9.64 8.31 -2.82
N ILE A 147 9.85 8.38 -4.14
CA ILE A 147 8.78 8.33 -5.14
C ILE A 147 9.00 7.11 -6.03
N LYS A 148 7.98 6.27 -6.16
CA LYS A 148 7.96 5.13 -7.07
C LYS A 148 6.72 5.18 -7.96
N ILE A 149 6.90 4.84 -9.23
CA ILE A 149 5.79 4.48 -10.12
C ILE A 149 6.05 3.06 -10.63
N LEU A 150 5.13 2.16 -10.33
CA LEU A 150 5.25 0.73 -10.59
C LEU A 150 4.17 0.31 -11.57
N HIS A 151 4.52 -0.41 -12.64
CA HIS A 151 3.53 -0.91 -13.58
C HIS A 151 2.89 -2.20 -13.06
N SER A 152 1.58 -2.18 -12.86
CA SER A 152 0.73 -3.35 -12.63
C SER A 152 -0.09 -3.64 -13.88
N ARG A 153 -0.22 -4.93 -14.23
CA ARG A 153 -0.97 -5.35 -15.42
C ARG A 153 -2.46 -5.03 -15.31
N GLN A 154 -3.05 -5.20 -14.12
CA GLN A 154 -4.47 -4.95 -13.90
C GLN A 154 -4.78 -3.50 -13.49
N TYR A 155 -3.88 -2.83 -12.77
CA TYR A 155 -4.12 -1.48 -12.23
C TYR A 155 -3.51 -0.35 -13.06
N GLY A 156 -2.64 -0.69 -14.02
CA GLY A 156 -1.82 0.29 -14.73
C GLY A 156 -0.67 0.79 -13.85
N ASN A 157 -0.24 2.02 -14.06
CA ASN A 157 0.82 2.59 -13.22
C ASN A 157 0.29 2.95 -11.83
N ILE A 158 1.05 2.60 -10.79
CA ILE A 158 0.74 2.80 -9.37
C ILE A 158 1.78 3.77 -8.79
N LEU A 159 1.33 4.92 -8.28
CA LEU A 159 2.14 5.85 -7.52
C LEU A 159 2.27 5.37 -6.07
N VAL A 160 3.52 5.25 -5.60
CA VAL A 160 3.87 4.85 -4.24
C VAL A 160 4.81 5.91 -3.65
N LEU A 161 4.46 6.46 -2.50
CA LEU A 161 5.24 7.50 -1.79
C LEU A 161 5.66 6.98 -0.42
N ASP A 162 6.97 6.99 -0.13
CA ASP A 162 7.56 6.43 1.11
C ASP A 162 7.07 5.00 1.46
N GLY A 163 6.73 4.23 0.41
CA GLY A 163 6.24 2.87 0.52
C GLY A 163 4.74 2.71 0.77
N ASP A 164 3.97 3.81 0.79
CA ASP A 164 2.51 3.81 0.84
C ASP A 164 1.91 3.91 -0.57
N VAL A 165 0.86 3.13 -0.85
CA VAL A 165 0.19 3.13 -2.15
C VAL A 165 -0.78 4.31 -2.19
N ASN A 166 -0.46 5.35 -2.94
CA ASN A 166 -1.29 6.55 -3.03
C ASN A 166 -2.41 6.41 -4.05
N LEU A 167 -2.09 6.07 -5.30
CA LEU A 167 -3.07 6.02 -6.38
C LEU A 167 -2.55 5.22 -7.58
N ALA A 168 -3.41 4.40 -8.18
CA ALA A 168 -3.17 3.79 -9.48
C ALA A 168 -4.02 4.41 -10.59
N GLU A 169 -3.63 4.19 -11.85
CA GLU A 169 -4.41 4.59 -13.02
C GLU A 169 -5.82 3.95 -13.08
N SER A 170 -6.06 2.86 -12.36
CA SER A 170 -7.37 2.23 -12.18
C SER A 170 -8.30 2.96 -11.19
N ASP A 171 -7.78 3.87 -10.38
CA ASP A 171 -8.41 4.27 -9.12
C ASP A 171 -9.31 5.49 -9.25
N LEU A 172 -10.08 5.58 -10.34
CA LEU A 172 -11.10 6.64 -10.50
C LEU A 172 -12.09 6.67 -9.31
N ALA A 173 -12.32 5.53 -8.66
CA ALA A 173 -13.15 5.45 -7.45
C ALA A 173 -12.59 6.31 -6.29
N TYR A 174 -11.26 6.42 -6.14
CA TYR A 174 -10.63 7.32 -5.17
C TYR A 174 -10.97 8.78 -5.51
N THR A 175 -10.70 9.20 -6.74
CA THR A 175 -10.95 10.57 -7.20
C THR A 175 -12.43 10.94 -7.10
N GLN A 176 -13.34 10.01 -7.42
CA GLN A 176 -14.78 10.22 -7.26
C GLN A 176 -15.18 10.37 -5.79
N ALA A 177 -14.65 9.53 -4.90
CA ALA A 177 -14.95 9.60 -3.47
C ALA A 177 -14.50 10.91 -2.83
N ILE A 178 -13.24 11.30 -3.09
CA ILE A 178 -12.66 12.52 -2.52
C ILE A 178 -13.21 13.81 -3.15
N THR A 179 -13.97 13.71 -4.23
CA THR A 179 -14.74 14.82 -4.85
C THR A 179 -16.25 14.75 -4.55
N GLY A 180 -16.65 13.96 -3.55
CA GLY A 180 -18.03 13.95 -3.05
C GLY A 180 -18.99 13.01 -3.78
N ASN A 181 -18.48 12.01 -4.51
CA ASN A 181 -19.24 10.95 -5.17
C ASN A 181 -20.34 11.48 -6.11
N GLY A 182 -20.03 12.54 -6.88
CA GLY A 182 -20.94 13.15 -7.85
C GLY A 182 -22.13 13.91 -7.26
N ARG A 183 -22.14 14.16 -5.94
CA ARG A 183 -23.21 14.92 -5.25
C ARG A 183 -22.99 16.42 -5.28
N GLU A 184 -21.80 16.86 -5.67
CA GLU A 184 -21.41 18.26 -5.73
C GLU A 184 -21.46 18.78 -7.17
N ASN A 185 -21.71 20.08 -7.31
CA ASN A 185 -21.62 20.78 -8.59
C ASN A 185 -20.46 21.77 -8.53
N TYR A 186 -19.40 21.47 -9.29
CA TYR A 186 -18.18 22.28 -9.33
C TYR A 186 -18.23 23.43 -10.33
N ALA A 187 -19.28 23.55 -11.16
CA ALA A 187 -19.39 24.63 -12.13
C ALA A 187 -19.42 26.01 -11.45
N GLY A 188 -18.51 26.89 -11.85
CA GLY A 188 -18.39 28.25 -11.30
C GLY A 188 -17.89 28.31 -9.85
N LYS A 189 -17.30 27.23 -9.32
CA LYS A 189 -16.83 27.15 -7.93
C LYS A 189 -15.35 27.48 -7.75
N GLU A 190 -15.00 28.01 -6.60
CA GLU A 190 -13.62 28.17 -6.12
C GLU A 190 -13.23 26.93 -5.31
N VAL A 191 -12.20 26.21 -5.74
CA VAL A 191 -11.74 24.97 -5.11
C VAL A 191 -10.28 25.08 -4.72
N LEU A 192 -9.95 24.62 -3.52
CA LEU A 192 -8.59 24.42 -3.04
C LEU A 192 -8.29 22.92 -2.92
N ILE A 193 -7.20 22.46 -3.52
CA ILE A 193 -6.67 21.09 -3.36
C ILE A 193 -5.35 21.21 -2.61
N LEU A 194 -5.20 20.45 -1.51
CA LEU A 194 -3.95 20.32 -0.76
C LEU A 194 -3.33 18.97 -1.13
N GLY A 195 -2.10 18.94 -1.61
CA GLY A 195 -1.50 17.76 -2.22
C GLY A 195 -2.07 17.48 -3.61
N GLY A 196 -2.36 16.21 -3.89
CA GLY A 196 -2.90 15.77 -5.18
C GLY A 196 -1.90 15.89 -6.34
N GLY A 197 -0.61 15.68 -6.07
CA GLY A 197 0.46 15.76 -7.07
C GLY A 197 0.31 14.78 -8.25
N ASP A 198 -0.52 13.75 -8.13
CA ASP A 198 -0.91 12.87 -9.24
C ASP A 198 -1.76 13.58 -10.29
N GLY A 199 -2.45 14.66 -9.93
CA GLY A 199 -3.24 15.51 -10.81
C GLY A 199 -4.64 14.98 -11.17
N GLY A 200 -5.08 13.85 -10.64
CA GLY A 200 -6.37 13.22 -10.96
C GLY A 200 -7.57 14.08 -10.54
N ILE A 201 -7.56 14.60 -9.32
CA ILE A 201 -8.61 15.51 -8.83
C ILE A 201 -8.69 16.74 -9.72
N LEU A 202 -7.54 17.38 -9.97
CA LEU A 202 -7.48 18.57 -10.82
C LEU A 202 -8.01 18.29 -12.24
N ALA A 203 -7.60 17.17 -12.85
CA ALA A 203 -8.04 16.77 -14.18
C ALA A 203 -9.54 16.55 -14.27
N GLU A 204 -10.16 15.95 -13.25
CA GLU A 204 -11.62 15.76 -13.20
C GLU A 204 -12.37 17.06 -12.93
N LEU A 205 -11.88 17.92 -12.02
CA LEU A 205 -12.55 19.17 -11.68
C LEU A 205 -12.53 20.17 -12.83
N VAL A 206 -11.44 20.29 -13.58
CA VAL A 206 -11.34 21.22 -14.72
C VAL A 206 -12.42 20.94 -15.78
N LYS A 207 -12.78 19.67 -15.98
CA LYS A 207 -13.87 19.27 -16.91
C LYS A 207 -15.24 19.84 -16.51
N GLN A 208 -15.44 20.14 -15.23
CA GLN A 208 -16.70 20.66 -14.68
C GLN A 208 -16.84 22.19 -14.76
N LYS A 209 -15.90 22.88 -15.40
CA LYS A 209 -15.90 24.34 -15.58
C LYS A 209 -15.97 25.13 -14.26
N PRO A 210 -15.04 24.87 -13.33
CA PRO A 210 -14.92 25.63 -12.09
C PRO A 210 -14.56 27.09 -12.40
N LYS A 211 -14.78 27.98 -11.43
CA LYS A 211 -14.28 29.35 -11.53
C LYS A 211 -12.76 29.37 -11.39
N MET A 212 -12.24 28.63 -10.41
CA MET A 212 -10.80 28.44 -10.22
C MET A 212 -10.55 27.20 -9.36
N VAL A 213 -9.57 26.39 -9.74
CA VAL A 213 -8.97 25.35 -8.89
C VAL A 213 -7.55 25.75 -8.56
N THR A 214 -7.25 25.91 -7.27
CA THR A 214 -5.88 26.10 -6.79
C THR A 214 -5.41 24.78 -6.18
N MET A 215 -4.41 24.14 -6.79
CA MET A 215 -3.77 22.94 -6.27
C MET A 215 -2.43 23.33 -5.66
N VAL A 216 -2.12 22.78 -4.48
CA VAL A 216 -0.92 23.14 -3.71
C VAL A 216 -0.17 21.86 -3.39
N GLU A 217 0.92 21.63 -4.10
CA GLU A 217 1.75 20.43 -3.99
C GLU A 217 3.16 20.83 -3.60
N ILE A 218 3.74 20.18 -2.60
CA ILE A 218 5.07 20.54 -2.09
C ILE A 218 6.19 20.00 -2.98
N ASP A 219 5.96 18.88 -3.67
CA ASP A 219 6.98 18.10 -4.34
C ASP A 219 6.87 18.14 -5.87
N GLN A 220 7.72 18.95 -6.49
CA GLN A 220 7.82 19.04 -7.96
C GLN A 220 8.11 17.68 -8.61
N LYS A 221 8.86 16.78 -7.96
CA LYS A 221 9.21 15.48 -8.54
C LYS A 221 8.01 14.54 -8.62
N VAL A 222 7.04 14.67 -7.71
CA VAL A 222 5.77 13.92 -7.79
C VAL A 222 5.00 14.35 -9.03
N ILE A 223 4.89 15.66 -9.26
CA ILE A 223 4.20 16.22 -10.44
C ILE A 223 4.91 15.78 -11.73
N ASP A 224 6.23 15.90 -11.79
CA ASP A 224 7.00 15.55 -12.99
C ASP A 224 6.88 14.05 -13.31
N GLY A 225 6.99 13.19 -12.29
CA GLY A 225 6.77 11.75 -12.44
C GLY A 225 5.36 11.41 -12.92
N CYS A 226 4.33 11.97 -12.27
CA CYS A 226 2.94 11.70 -12.63
C CYS A 226 2.56 12.27 -14.00
N LYS A 227 3.06 13.46 -14.34
CA LYS A 227 2.94 14.02 -15.69
C LYS A 227 3.54 13.09 -16.73
N MET A 228 4.64 12.41 -16.46
CA MET A 228 5.26 11.51 -17.44
C MET A 228 4.57 10.15 -17.51
N TYR A 229 4.18 9.58 -16.36
CA TYR A 229 3.85 8.16 -16.25
C TYR A 229 2.42 7.87 -15.78
N MET A 230 1.66 8.84 -15.28
CA MET A 230 0.27 8.66 -14.79
C MET A 230 -0.74 9.35 -15.72
N ARG A 231 -0.56 9.19 -17.04
CA ARG A 231 -1.34 9.93 -18.05
C ARG A 231 -2.80 9.53 -18.08
N ARG A 232 -3.18 8.31 -17.69
CA ARG A 232 -4.60 7.94 -17.58
C ARG A 232 -5.30 8.67 -16.43
N THR A 233 -4.55 9.06 -15.41
CA THR A 233 -5.04 9.82 -14.26
C THR A 233 -5.12 11.31 -14.58
N CYS A 234 -4.00 11.95 -14.93
CA CYS A 234 -3.94 13.41 -15.06
C CYS A 234 -4.19 13.96 -16.47
N GLY A 235 -4.18 13.11 -17.49
CA GLY A 235 -4.20 13.52 -18.89
C GLY A 235 -3.06 14.50 -19.20
N ASN A 236 -3.42 15.68 -19.70
CA ASN A 236 -2.47 16.76 -20.02
C ASN A 236 -2.52 17.91 -18.99
N THR A 237 -3.23 17.72 -17.88
CA THR A 237 -3.53 18.81 -16.94
C THR A 237 -2.28 19.28 -16.21
N LEU A 238 -1.31 18.40 -15.98
CA LEU A 238 -0.02 18.73 -15.37
C LEU A 238 1.01 19.28 -16.38
N ASP A 239 0.69 19.38 -17.67
CA ASP A 239 1.67 19.88 -18.66
C ASP A 239 2.05 21.34 -18.44
N LYS A 240 1.13 22.12 -17.86
CA LYS A 240 1.31 23.51 -17.48
C LYS A 240 0.84 23.70 -16.04
N LEU A 241 1.59 24.47 -15.25
CA LEU A 241 1.19 24.82 -13.88
C LEU A 241 0.04 25.84 -13.83
N ARG A 242 -0.42 26.35 -14.97
CA ARG A 242 -1.52 27.32 -15.02
C ARG A 242 -2.33 27.15 -16.31
N GLY A 243 -3.65 27.17 -16.15
CA GLY A 243 -4.62 27.21 -17.24
C GLY A 243 -5.70 28.26 -16.99
N ASP A 244 -6.78 28.21 -17.78
CA ASP A 244 -7.84 29.21 -17.75
C ASP A 244 -8.62 29.22 -16.42
N CYS A 245 -8.83 28.04 -15.84
CA CYS A 245 -9.62 27.83 -14.62
C CYS A 245 -8.84 27.08 -13.53
N TYR A 246 -7.51 27.02 -13.63
CA TYR A 246 -6.68 26.40 -12.59
C TYR A 246 -5.27 26.98 -12.48
N GLN A 247 -4.67 26.78 -11.31
CA GLN A 247 -3.25 26.98 -11.05
C GLN A 247 -2.71 25.91 -10.09
N ILE A 248 -1.46 25.53 -10.28
CA ILE A 248 -0.70 24.63 -9.43
C ILE A 248 0.42 25.45 -8.78
N LEU A 249 0.46 25.41 -7.45
CA LEU A 249 1.45 26.10 -6.63
C LEU A 249 2.39 25.05 -6.04
N ILE A 250 3.69 25.23 -6.29
CA ILE A 250 4.74 24.32 -5.82
C ILE A 250 5.28 24.86 -4.50
N GLU A 251 4.58 24.58 -3.41
CA GLU A 251 4.88 25.11 -2.08
C GLU A 251 4.22 24.28 -0.97
N ASP A 252 4.70 24.45 0.26
CA ASP A 252 4.07 23.89 1.45
C ASP A 252 2.68 24.53 1.66
N CYS A 253 1.66 23.69 1.83
CA CYS A 253 0.28 24.14 1.97
C CYS A 253 0.01 24.87 3.30
N VAL A 254 0.79 24.62 4.35
CA VAL A 254 0.55 25.19 5.69
C VAL A 254 0.81 26.70 5.74
N PRO A 255 1.98 27.23 5.29
CA PRO A 255 2.18 28.67 5.16
C PRO A 255 1.13 29.34 4.27
N LEU A 256 0.76 28.71 3.15
CA LEU A 256 -0.22 29.27 2.22
C LEU A 256 -1.63 29.34 2.83
N LEU A 257 -2.05 28.29 3.53
CA LEU A 257 -3.31 28.28 4.27
C LEU A 257 -3.33 29.39 5.34
N LYS A 258 -2.25 29.54 6.13
CA LYS A 258 -2.12 30.64 7.11
C LYS A 258 -2.29 32.01 6.43
N LYS A 259 -1.69 32.21 5.26
CA LYS A 259 -1.85 33.43 4.45
C LYS A 259 -3.30 33.63 3.99
N TYR A 260 -3.95 32.63 3.42
CA TYR A 260 -5.36 32.73 2.98
C TYR A 260 -6.32 33.06 4.13
N VAL A 261 -6.07 32.50 5.32
CA VAL A 261 -6.81 32.86 6.54
C VAL A 261 -6.64 34.35 6.88
N GLN A 262 -5.42 34.89 6.82
CA GLN A 262 -5.14 36.30 7.10
C GLN A 262 -5.79 37.24 6.06
N GLU A 263 -5.83 36.82 4.80
CA GLU A 263 -6.46 37.55 3.70
C GLU A 263 -8.00 37.47 3.70
N GLY A 264 -8.59 36.61 4.54
CA GLY A 264 -10.03 36.33 4.53
C GLY A 264 -10.50 35.62 3.26
N ARG A 265 -9.58 34.95 2.53
CA ARG A 265 -9.91 34.19 1.33
C ARG A 265 -10.71 32.96 1.71
N THR A 266 -11.77 32.69 0.94
CA THR A 266 -12.60 31.50 1.13
C THR A 266 -12.81 30.71 -0.15
N PHE A 267 -13.08 29.42 -0.01
CA PHE A 267 -13.31 28.47 -1.10
C PHE A 267 -14.65 27.76 -0.90
N ASP A 268 -15.37 27.47 -1.99
CA ASP A 268 -16.59 26.66 -1.94
C ASP A 268 -16.26 25.22 -1.49
N TYR A 269 -15.11 24.71 -1.93
CA TYR A 269 -14.63 23.37 -1.60
C TYR A 269 -13.15 23.38 -1.23
N VAL A 270 -12.80 22.65 -0.19
CA VAL A 270 -11.40 22.33 0.17
C VAL A 270 -11.26 20.82 0.13
N ILE A 271 -10.31 20.32 -0.66
CA ILE A 271 -10.05 18.90 -0.81
C ILE A 271 -8.64 18.64 -0.30
N ASN A 272 -8.53 17.90 0.79
CA ASN A 272 -7.26 17.48 1.35
C ASN A 272 -6.89 16.11 0.79
N ASP A 273 -5.88 16.10 -0.06
CA ASP A 273 -5.32 14.94 -0.74
C ASP A 273 -3.81 14.82 -0.43
N LEU A 274 -3.46 15.13 0.82
CA LEU A 274 -2.11 14.93 1.34
C LEU A 274 -1.84 13.45 1.61
N THR A 275 -0.56 13.10 1.71
CA THR A 275 -0.09 11.79 2.18
C THR A 275 -0.66 11.47 3.56
N ALA A 276 -0.84 10.18 3.87
CA ALA A 276 -1.41 9.73 5.15
C ALA A 276 -0.71 10.34 6.37
N ILE A 277 0.62 10.50 6.28
CA ILE A 277 1.41 11.36 7.15
C ILE A 277 1.84 12.57 6.31
N PRO A 278 1.24 13.75 6.53
CA PRO A 278 1.60 14.93 5.77
C PRO A 278 3.06 15.31 5.98
N ILE A 279 3.72 15.79 4.92
CA ILE A 279 5.10 16.25 4.98
C ILE A 279 5.15 17.57 5.75
N SER A 280 6.01 17.64 6.77
CA SER A 280 6.25 18.88 7.53
C SER A 280 7.68 19.36 7.29
N THR A 281 7.81 20.63 6.92
CA THR A 281 9.11 21.30 6.81
C THR A 281 9.57 21.92 8.13
N SER A 282 8.72 21.86 9.18
CA SER A 282 8.95 22.51 10.46
C SER A 282 9.11 21.48 11.59
N PRO A 283 10.08 21.67 12.50
CA PRO A 283 10.31 20.78 13.64
C PRO A 283 9.30 20.96 14.80
N GLU A 284 8.27 21.80 14.63
CA GLU A 284 7.48 22.40 15.73
C GLU A 284 6.23 21.60 16.17
N GLU A 285 6.00 20.39 15.67
CA GLU A 285 4.78 19.63 15.99
C GLU A 285 5.05 18.47 16.94
N ASP A 286 4.64 18.66 18.19
CA ASP A 286 4.81 17.70 19.29
C ASP A 286 4.07 16.36 19.06
N SER A 287 3.12 16.27 18.11
CA SER A 287 2.51 15.01 17.66
C SER A 287 1.84 15.08 16.27
N MET A 288 1.80 13.94 15.55
CA MET A 288 1.12 13.78 14.26
C MET A 288 -0.36 14.24 14.28
N TRP A 289 -1.08 13.97 15.38
CA TRP A 289 -2.49 14.35 15.52
C TRP A 289 -2.68 15.86 15.65
N GLU A 290 -1.76 16.55 16.31
CA GLU A 290 -1.78 18.02 16.38
C GLU A 290 -1.48 18.65 15.02
N PHE A 291 -0.60 18.03 14.22
CA PHE A 291 -0.36 18.48 12.84
C PHE A 291 -1.61 18.32 11.96
N LEU A 292 -2.23 17.13 11.99
CA LEU A 292 -3.47 16.87 11.27
C LEU A 292 -4.56 17.86 11.71
N ARG A 293 -4.68 18.12 13.01
CA ARG A 293 -5.63 19.12 13.54
C ARG A 293 -5.31 20.54 13.05
N LEU A 294 -4.04 20.92 12.95
CA LEU A 294 -3.64 22.22 12.39
C LEU A 294 -4.12 22.38 10.94
N ILE A 295 -3.85 21.37 10.09
CA ILE A 295 -4.27 21.38 8.68
C ILE A 295 -5.81 21.42 8.58
N LEU A 296 -6.51 20.62 9.38
CA LEU A 296 -7.97 20.60 9.43
C LEU A 296 -8.54 21.98 9.84
N ASP A 297 -8.00 22.58 10.89
CA ASP A 297 -8.48 23.88 11.39
C ASP A 297 -8.27 24.99 10.35
N LEU A 298 -7.08 25.05 9.75
CA LEU A 298 -6.78 26.02 8.70
C LEU A 298 -7.69 25.81 7.48
N SER A 299 -7.90 24.57 7.07
CA SER A 299 -8.78 24.20 5.94
C SER A 299 -10.22 24.65 6.19
N VAL A 300 -10.75 24.40 7.39
CA VAL A 300 -12.10 24.85 7.77
C VAL A 300 -12.16 26.38 7.84
N ARG A 301 -11.12 27.07 8.30
CA ARG A 301 -11.11 28.54 8.36
C ARG A 301 -11.17 29.20 6.98
N VAL A 302 -10.56 28.61 5.94
CA VAL A 302 -10.69 29.07 4.54
C VAL A 302 -11.90 28.47 3.82
N LEU A 303 -12.70 27.62 4.48
CA LEU A 303 -13.91 27.08 3.88
C LEU A 303 -15.04 28.11 3.91
N HIS A 304 -15.73 28.31 2.79
CA HIS A 304 -16.94 29.13 2.74
C HIS A 304 -18.01 28.58 3.72
N PRO A 305 -18.88 29.41 4.34
CA PRO A 305 -19.87 28.93 5.32
C PRO A 305 -20.80 27.82 4.83
N LYS A 306 -21.09 27.78 3.53
CA LYS A 306 -21.89 26.73 2.86
C LYS A 306 -21.04 25.70 2.11
N GLY A 307 -19.72 25.77 2.27
CA GLY A 307 -18.78 24.90 1.59
C GLY A 307 -18.66 23.53 2.24
N LYS A 308 -17.97 22.62 1.55
CA LYS A 308 -17.62 21.29 2.07
C LYS A 308 -16.14 21.03 1.98
N TYR A 309 -15.64 20.35 3.00
CA TYR A 309 -14.31 19.80 3.06
C TYR A 309 -14.36 18.30 2.75
N PHE A 310 -13.45 17.82 1.91
CA PHE A 310 -13.31 16.41 1.56
C PHE A 310 -11.89 15.92 1.84
N THR A 311 -11.76 14.67 2.27
CA THR A 311 -10.45 14.04 2.47
C THR A 311 -10.57 12.52 2.44
N GLN A 312 -9.48 11.87 2.07
CA GLN A 312 -9.26 10.47 2.42
C GLN A 312 -9.04 10.36 3.95
N GLY A 313 -9.48 9.25 4.53
CA GLY A 313 -9.39 8.98 5.96
C GLY A 313 -8.32 7.94 6.28
N ASN A 314 -8.73 6.67 6.31
CA ASN A 314 -7.83 5.55 6.55
C ASN A 314 -8.52 4.21 6.18
N SER A 315 -7.80 3.10 6.28
CA SER A 315 -8.35 1.75 6.24
C SER A 315 -9.50 1.58 7.24
N VAL A 316 -10.59 0.92 6.83
CA VAL A 316 -11.76 0.64 7.67
C VAL A 316 -11.41 -0.20 8.91
N ASN A 317 -10.30 -0.93 8.86
CA ASN A 317 -9.84 -1.79 9.95
C ASN A 317 -9.12 -1.02 11.07
N LEU A 318 -8.58 0.18 10.79
CA LEU A 318 -7.86 1.01 11.75
C LEU A 318 -8.81 1.89 12.58
N LYS A 319 -9.71 1.24 13.32
CA LYS A 319 -10.80 1.89 14.08
C LYS A 319 -10.31 2.91 15.11
N GLU A 320 -9.22 2.61 15.81
CA GLU A 320 -8.64 3.51 16.80
C GLU A 320 -8.09 4.78 16.14
N ALA A 321 -7.36 4.65 15.02
CA ALA A 321 -6.86 5.78 14.26
C ALA A 321 -8.02 6.64 13.69
N LEU A 322 -9.06 5.99 13.16
CA LEU A 322 -10.27 6.70 12.70
C LEU A 322 -10.96 7.46 13.84
N SER A 323 -11.06 6.87 15.03
CA SER A 323 -11.62 7.54 16.21
C SER A 323 -10.79 8.76 16.62
N LEU A 324 -9.46 8.62 16.67
CA LEU A 324 -8.55 9.72 17.00
C LEU A 324 -8.59 10.86 15.97
N TYR A 325 -8.80 10.53 14.70
CA TYR A 325 -9.04 11.51 13.64
C TYR A 325 -10.37 12.25 13.87
N GLU A 326 -11.45 11.54 14.16
CA GLU A 326 -12.77 12.12 14.45
C GLU A 326 -12.75 13.02 15.70
N GLU A 327 -11.94 12.69 16.71
CA GLU A 327 -11.71 13.55 17.88
C GLU A 327 -11.10 14.91 17.48
N GLN A 328 -10.21 14.95 16.48
CA GLN A 328 -9.64 16.21 16.00
C GLN A 328 -10.68 17.12 15.36
N LEU A 329 -11.68 16.55 14.64
CA LEU A 329 -12.79 17.32 14.07
C LEU A 329 -13.63 18.03 15.17
N GLY A 330 -13.67 17.47 16.39
CA GLY A 330 -14.33 18.08 17.54
C GLY A 330 -13.52 19.21 18.21
N ARG A 331 -12.24 19.39 17.84
CA ARG A 331 -11.30 20.35 18.44
C ARG A 331 -10.97 21.54 17.53
N LEU A 332 -11.72 21.71 16.44
CA LEU A 332 -11.52 22.81 15.50
C LEU A 332 -12.07 24.13 16.05
N SER A 333 -11.55 25.26 15.57
CA SER A 333 -11.98 26.61 15.96
C SER A 333 -13.42 26.92 15.56
N CYS A 334 -13.94 26.24 14.53
CA CYS A 334 -15.31 26.33 14.06
C CYS A 334 -15.99 24.96 14.23
N PRO A 335 -17.17 24.87 14.86
CA PRO A 335 -17.89 23.61 14.96
C PRO A 335 -18.25 23.06 13.58
N VAL A 336 -17.98 21.78 13.37
CA VAL A 336 -18.29 21.07 12.12
C VAL A 336 -19.22 19.88 12.38
N ASP A 337 -19.99 19.53 11.36
CA ASP A 337 -20.56 18.19 11.21
C ASP A 337 -19.78 17.43 10.14
N PHE A 338 -19.84 16.11 10.19
CA PHE A 338 -19.21 15.25 9.20
C PHE A 338 -20.03 14.00 8.90
N ARG A 339 -19.74 13.39 7.75
CA ARG A 339 -20.15 12.03 7.40
C ARG A 339 -18.94 11.29 6.85
N LYS A 340 -18.99 9.95 6.92
CA LYS A 340 -17.98 9.08 6.33
C LYS A 340 -18.58 8.02 5.42
N GLU A 341 -17.84 7.62 4.41
CA GLU A 341 -18.23 6.59 3.44
C GLU A 341 -17.11 5.58 3.27
N VAL A 342 -17.48 4.31 3.11
CA VAL A 342 -16.52 3.24 2.83
C VAL A 342 -16.50 3.01 1.32
N VAL A 343 -15.31 3.04 0.74
CA VAL A 343 -15.09 2.96 -0.69
C VAL A 343 -14.10 1.83 -0.99
N CYS A 344 -14.37 1.10 -2.07
CA CYS A 344 -13.44 0.14 -2.64
C CYS A 344 -12.58 0.86 -3.67
N VAL A 345 -11.32 1.13 -3.32
CA VAL A 345 -10.32 1.64 -4.26
C VAL A 345 -9.59 0.43 -4.84
N PRO A 346 -9.64 0.20 -6.17
CA PRO A 346 -9.18 -1.06 -6.78
C PRO A 346 -7.78 -1.49 -6.37
N SER A 347 -6.81 -0.58 -6.43
CA SER A 347 -5.41 -0.90 -6.14
C SER A 347 -5.12 -1.05 -4.64
N TYR A 348 -5.94 -0.53 -3.72
CA TYR A 348 -5.60 -0.51 -2.29
C TYR A 348 -5.66 -1.90 -1.64
N LEU A 349 -6.35 -2.87 -2.25
CA LEU A 349 -6.54 -4.22 -1.69
C LEU A 349 -7.14 -4.22 -0.26
N GLU A 350 -7.84 -3.14 0.08
CA GLU A 350 -8.54 -2.92 1.33
C GLU A 350 -9.64 -1.87 1.17
N GLN A 351 -10.58 -1.83 2.13
CA GLN A 351 -11.65 -0.85 2.13
C GLN A 351 -11.20 0.44 2.81
N TRP A 352 -11.44 1.58 2.17
CA TRP A 352 -10.98 2.88 2.63
C TRP A 352 -12.13 3.78 3.07
N VAL A 353 -11.93 4.56 4.13
CA VAL A 353 -12.88 5.53 4.63
C VAL A 353 -12.58 6.91 4.04
N PHE A 354 -13.59 7.59 3.52
CA PHE A 354 -13.52 8.99 3.08
C PHE A 354 -14.44 9.85 3.93
N TYR A 355 -14.03 11.09 4.20
CA TYR A 355 -14.80 12.03 5.00
C TYR A 355 -15.32 13.19 4.16
N THR A 356 -16.54 13.61 4.47
CA THR A 356 -17.07 14.94 4.11
C THR A 356 -17.36 15.70 5.39
N ALA A 357 -16.83 16.90 5.55
CA ALA A 357 -17.11 17.78 6.69
C ALA A 357 -17.64 19.15 6.22
N TRP A 358 -18.46 19.80 7.04
CA TRP A 358 -19.00 21.14 6.77
C TRP A 358 -19.22 21.90 8.08
N LYS A 359 -19.25 23.24 7.99
CA LYS A 359 -19.52 24.12 9.14
C LYS A 359 -20.96 23.97 9.61
N LYS A 360 -21.17 24.00 10.93
CA LYS A 360 -22.51 24.01 11.56
C LYS A 360 -23.26 25.32 11.35
#